data_AF-A0AAW9DK35-F1
#
_entry.id   AF-A0AAW9DK35-F1
#
_cell.length_a   1.000
_cell.length_b   1.000
_cell.length_c   1.000
_cell.angle_alpha   90.00
_cell.angle_beta   90.00
_cell.angle_gamma   90.00
#
_symmetry.space_group_name_H-M   'P 1'
#
loop_
_entity.id
_entity.type
_entity.pdbx_description
1 polymer ?
#
loop_
_entity_poly.entity_id
_entity_poly.type
_entity_poly.pdbx_seq_one_letter_code
_entity_poly.pdbx_strand_id
1 'polypeptide(L)'
;DESDRTGLRIAIELKKDSDEQTILNYLYKYTDLQINYNFNMVAIDNFTPRQVGMQKILSSYIAHRREIIIARSKFDKEKAEKRLHIVEGLIRVISILDEVIALIRASENKADAKENLKISYDFSEEQAEAIVTLQLYRLTNTDIVTLENEEAALREQIQTLAAIIGDERTMFNLMKKEL
;
A
#
# COMPACT_ATOMS: atom_id res chain seq x y z
N ASP A 1 -27.63 14.35 39.80
CA ASP A 1 -26.56 14.25 38.81
C ASP A 1 -25.33 14.89 39.41
N GLU A 2 -24.26 14.12 39.53
CA GLU A 2 -22.98 14.53 40.12
C GLU A 2 -21.83 14.37 39.10
N SER A 3 -22.16 14.29 37.81
CA SER A 3 -21.19 14.08 36.74
C SER A 3 -20.26 15.29 36.61
N ASP A 4 -18.97 15.03 36.42
CA ASP A 4 -17.94 16.06 36.22
C ASP A 4 -17.14 15.82 34.94
N ARG A 5 -16.10 16.61 34.70
CA ARG A 5 -15.27 16.51 33.50
C ARG A 5 -14.46 15.22 33.40
N THR A 6 -14.31 14.50 34.51
CA THR A 6 -13.48 13.31 34.65
C THR A 6 -14.29 12.02 34.84
N GLY A 7 -15.61 12.11 35.04
CA GLY A 7 -16.46 10.94 35.18
C GLY A 7 -17.96 11.22 35.13
N LEU A 8 -18.70 10.20 34.69
CA LEU A 8 -20.17 10.18 34.76
C LEU A 8 -20.60 9.58 36.10
N ARG A 9 -21.41 10.32 36.87
CA ARG A 9 -21.91 9.87 38.18
C ARG A 9 -23.35 10.34 38.40
N ILE A 10 -24.24 9.38 38.60
CA ILE A 10 -25.64 9.63 38.96
C ILE A 10 -25.87 9.00 40.34
N ALA A 11 -25.98 9.83 41.38
CA ALA A 11 -26.37 9.40 42.71
C ALA A 11 -27.89 9.42 42.84
N ILE A 12 -28.46 8.30 43.31
CA ILE A 12 -29.88 8.17 43.66
C ILE A 12 -29.92 7.92 45.17
N GLU A 13 -30.14 8.99 45.94
CA GLU A 13 -30.21 8.92 47.41
C GLU A 13 -31.57 8.35 47.85
N LEU A 14 -31.55 7.38 48.76
CA LEU A 14 -32.74 6.68 49.25
C LEU A 14 -33.06 7.10 50.68
N LYS A 15 -34.34 7.02 51.06
CA LYS A 15 -34.76 7.28 52.44
C LYS A 15 -34.35 6.12 53.35
N LYS A 16 -34.15 6.42 54.64
CA LYS A 16 -33.90 5.40 55.68
C LYS A 16 -35.02 4.35 55.68
N ASP A 17 -34.65 3.08 55.87
CA ASP A 17 -35.53 1.90 55.85
C ASP A 17 -36.19 1.58 54.49
N SER A 18 -35.66 2.12 53.38
CA SER A 18 -36.06 1.73 52.03
C SER A 18 -35.37 0.45 51.59
N ASP A 19 -36.07 -0.40 50.82
CA ASP A 19 -35.46 -1.55 50.15
C ASP A 19 -34.77 -1.12 48.85
N GLU A 20 -33.45 -0.95 48.92
CA GLU A 20 -32.60 -0.51 47.82
C GLU A 20 -32.69 -1.44 46.60
N GLN A 21 -32.76 -2.76 46.84
CA GLN A 21 -32.76 -3.75 45.76
C GLN A 21 -34.08 -3.73 44.99
N THR A 22 -35.20 -3.56 45.70
CA THR A 22 -36.51 -3.41 45.06
C THR A 22 -36.58 -2.14 44.22
N ILE A 23 -36.03 -1.02 44.71
CA ILE A 23 -35.99 0.24 43.97
C ILE A 23 -35.09 0.11 42.73
N LEU A 24 -33.91 -0.49 42.86
CA LEU A 24 -33.01 -0.71 41.72
C LEU A 24 -33.64 -1.59 40.64
N ASN A 25 -34.28 -2.70 41.04
CA ASN A 25 -35.00 -3.58 40.12
C ASN A 25 -36.17 -2.87 39.43
N TYR A 26 -36.86 -1.99 40.15
CA TYR A 26 -37.91 -1.15 39.59
C TYR A 26 -37.34 -0.19 38.53
N LEU A 27 -36.21 0.46 38.84
CA LEU A 27 -35.54 1.36 37.90
C LEU A 27 -35.05 0.61 36.64
N TYR A 28 -34.47 -0.58 36.77
CA TYR A 28 -34.09 -1.40 35.61
C TYR A 28 -35.28 -1.80 34.74
N LYS A 29 -36.46 -2.00 35.32
CA LYS A 29 -37.64 -2.49 34.60
C LYS A 29 -38.45 -1.38 33.94
N TYR A 30 -38.54 -0.22 34.57
CA TYR A 30 -39.44 0.87 34.17
C TYR A 30 -38.73 2.12 33.68
N THR A 31 -37.39 2.12 33.62
CA THR A 31 -36.58 3.21 33.05
C THR A 31 -35.50 2.65 32.13
N ASP A 32 -34.86 3.52 31.35
CA ASP A 32 -33.75 3.14 30.45
C ASP A 32 -32.41 2.90 31.19
N LEU A 33 -32.43 2.76 32.53
CA LEU A 33 -31.24 2.37 33.30
C LEU A 33 -30.69 1.00 32.86
N GLN A 34 -31.57 0.13 32.35
CA GLN A 34 -31.19 -1.10 31.65
C GLN A 34 -32.05 -1.26 30.40
N ILE A 35 -31.40 -1.33 29.23
CA ILE A 35 -32.07 -1.49 27.94
C ILE A 35 -31.62 -2.76 27.24
N ASN A 36 -32.50 -3.29 26.38
CA ASN A 36 -32.16 -4.39 25.50
C ASN A 36 -31.53 -3.84 24.21
N TYR A 37 -30.35 -4.35 23.84
CA TYR A 37 -29.75 -4.10 22.55
C TYR A 37 -30.02 -5.28 21.61
N ASN A 38 -30.77 -5.04 20.53
CA ASN A 38 -31.10 -6.06 19.55
C ASN A 38 -30.18 -5.96 18.34
N PHE A 39 -29.41 -7.01 18.07
CA PHE A 39 -28.54 -7.07 16.90
C PHE A 39 -29.39 -7.19 15.62
N ASN A 40 -29.19 -6.26 14.69
CA ASN A 40 -29.68 -6.34 13.33
C ASN A 40 -28.56 -5.97 12.35
N MET A 41 -27.56 -6.85 12.24
CA MET A 41 -26.39 -6.63 11.41
C MET A 41 -26.75 -6.83 9.93
N VAL A 42 -27.06 -5.73 9.25
CA VAL A 42 -27.33 -5.70 7.81
C VAL A 42 -26.26 -4.85 7.12
N ALA A 43 -25.67 -5.37 6.05
CA ALA A 43 -24.65 -4.69 5.26
C ALA A 43 -24.87 -4.94 3.76
N ILE A 44 -24.22 -4.14 2.91
CA ILE A 44 -24.17 -4.40 1.47
C ILE A 44 -23.00 -5.34 1.17
N ASP A 45 -23.30 -6.50 0.60
CA ASP A 45 -22.31 -7.48 0.16
C ASP A 45 -22.61 -7.82 -1.30
N ASN A 46 -21.62 -7.57 -2.17
CA ASN A 46 -21.75 -7.67 -3.62
C ASN A 46 -22.98 -6.93 -4.18
N PHE A 47 -23.07 -5.62 -3.89
CA PHE A 47 -24.15 -4.71 -4.33
C PHE A 47 -25.57 -5.07 -3.86
N THR A 48 -25.71 -6.02 -2.93
CA THR A 48 -27.02 -6.45 -2.39
C THR A 48 -27.06 -6.35 -0.87
N PRO A 49 -28.19 -5.94 -0.26
CA PRO A 49 -28.34 -5.96 1.18
C PRO A 49 -28.40 -7.40 1.70
N ARG A 50 -27.64 -7.69 2.75
CA ARG A 50 -27.59 -9.00 3.41
C ARG A 50 -27.58 -8.83 4.92
N GLN A 51 -28.38 -9.63 5.61
CA GLN A 51 -28.24 -9.83 7.05
C GLN A 51 -27.07 -10.79 7.29
N VAL A 52 -26.09 -10.39 8.10
CA VAL A 52 -24.81 -11.09 8.23
C VAL A 52 -24.43 -11.30 9.69
N GLY A 53 -23.79 -12.44 9.98
CA GLY A 53 -23.13 -12.68 11.25
C GLY A 53 -21.65 -12.29 11.23
N MET A 54 -21.00 -12.39 12.39
CA MET A 54 -19.58 -12.04 12.57
C MET A 54 -18.65 -12.74 11.58
N GLN A 55 -18.83 -14.06 11.35
CA GLN A 55 -18.00 -14.84 10.44
C GLN A 55 -18.01 -14.28 9.01
N LYS A 56 -19.18 -13.86 8.52
CA LYS A 56 -19.33 -13.30 7.17
C LYS A 56 -18.73 -11.90 7.06
N ILE A 57 -18.85 -11.08 8.10
CA ILE A 57 -18.19 -9.77 8.16
C ILE A 57 -16.67 -9.94 8.07
N LEU A 58 -16.10 -10.82 8.90
CA LEU A 58 -14.66 -11.06 8.93
C LEU A 58 -14.15 -11.69 7.62
N SER A 59 -14.88 -12.65 7.04
CA SER A 59 -14.46 -13.26 5.77
C SER A 59 -14.53 -12.28 4.60
N SER A 60 -15.57 -11.44 4.53
CA SER A 60 -15.65 -10.36 3.52
C SER A 60 -14.53 -9.33 3.71
N TYR A 61 -14.19 -8.97 4.95
CA TYR A 61 -13.07 -8.07 5.25
C TYR A 61 -11.73 -8.67 4.79
N ILE A 62 -11.45 -9.92 5.13
CA ILE A 62 -10.22 -10.62 4.73
C ILE A 62 -10.12 -10.72 3.20
N ALA A 63 -11.22 -11.06 2.53
CA ALA A 63 -11.28 -11.12 1.06
C ALA A 63 -10.97 -9.76 0.43
N HIS A 64 -11.57 -8.69 0.94
CA HIS A 64 -11.31 -7.34 0.45
C HIS A 64 -9.86 -6.90 0.68
N ARG A 65 -9.30 -7.19 1.86
CA ARG A 65 -7.88 -6.91 2.16
C ARG A 65 -6.94 -7.67 1.23
N ARG A 66 -7.27 -8.92 0.87
CA ARG A 66 -6.50 -9.72 -0.10
C ARG A 66 -6.46 -9.04 -1.46
N GLU A 67 -7.60 -8.58 -1.95
CA GLU A 67 -7.68 -7.85 -3.23
C GLU A 67 -6.85 -6.57 -3.21
N ILE A 68 -6.94 -5.78 -2.13
CA ILE A 68 -6.16 -4.55 -1.97
C ILE A 68 -4.65 -4.86 -1.98
N ILE A 69 -4.21 -5.85 -1.20
CA ILE A 69 -2.78 -6.19 -1.10
C ILE A 69 -2.25 -6.65 -2.45
N ILE A 70 -2.99 -7.50 -3.18
CA ILE A 70 -2.59 -7.95 -4.51
C ILE A 70 -2.53 -6.78 -5.49
N ALA A 71 -3.54 -5.90 -5.50
CA ALA A 71 -3.57 -4.73 -6.39
C ALA A 71 -2.41 -3.78 -6.10
N ARG A 72 -2.14 -3.48 -4.82
CA ARG A 72 -1.01 -2.66 -4.37
C ARG A 72 0.31 -3.30 -4.81
N SER A 73 0.51 -4.59 -4.54
CA SER A 73 1.77 -5.26 -4.89
C SER A 73 2.00 -5.33 -6.41
N LYS A 74 0.95 -5.48 -7.22
CA LYS A 74 1.07 -5.39 -8.70
C LYS A 74 1.48 -4.00 -9.16
N PHE A 75 0.85 -2.96 -8.60
CA PHE A 75 1.17 -1.58 -8.92
C PHE A 75 2.63 -1.24 -8.56
N ASP A 76 3.06 -1.59 -7.35
CA ASP A 76 4.43 -1.35 -6.89
C ASP A 76 5.45 -2.16 -7.71
N LYS A 77 5.09 -3.38 -8.11
CA LYS A 77 5.95 -4.24 -8.94
C LYS A 77 6.14 -3.64 -10.33
N GLU A 78 5.06 -3.23 -10.99
CA GLU A 78 5.15 -2.59 -12.32
C GLU A 78 6.01 -1.32 -12.27
N LYS A 79 5.84 -0.51 -11.22
CA LYS A 79 6.67 0.68 -11.02
C LYS A 79 8.15 0.34 -10.84
N ALA A 80 8.45 -0.69 -10.05
CA ALA A 80 9.81 -1.15 -9.81
C ALA A 80 10.43 -1.75 -11.09
N GLU A 81 9.68 -2.53 -11.88
CA GLU A 81 10.13 -3.10 -13.15
C GLU A 81 10.46 -2.01 -14.18
N LYS A 82 9.61 -0.98 -14.33
CA LYS A 82 9.90 0.18 -15.19
C LYS A 82 11.17 0.90 -14.74
N ARG A 83 11.34 1.10 -13.43
CA ARG A 83 12.56 1.75 -12.92
C ARG A 83 13.80 0.89 -13.15
N LEU A 84 13.71 -0.42 -12.91
CA LEU A 84 14.80 -1.37 -13.13
C LEU A 84 15.24 -1.34 -14.59
N HIS A 85 14.29 -1.37 -15.53
CA HIS A 85 14.57 -1.29 -16.97
C HIS A 85 15.38 -0.04 -17.35
N ILE A 86 15.05 1.12 -16.77
CA ILE A 86 15.84 2.35 -16.97
C ILE A 86 17.24 2.22 -16.36
N VAL A 87 17.34 1.73 -15.12
CA VAL A 87 18.61 1.58 -14.41
C VAL A 87 19.56 0.63 -15.17
N GLU A 88 19.06 -0.48 -15.69
CA GLU A 88 19.82 -1.41 -16.54
C GLU A 88 20.38 -0.71 -17.80
N GLY A 89 19.58 0.16 -18.42
CA GLY A 89 20.01 0.97 -19.56
C GLY A 89 21.14 1.94 -19.18
N LEU A 90 21.00 2.62 -18.04
CA LEU A 90 22.01 3.57 -17.55
C LEU A 90 23.32 2.87 -17.18
N ILE A 91 23.27 1.71 -16.53
CA ILE A 91 24.46 0.91 -16.21
C ILE A 91 25.15 0.46 -17.49
N ARG A 92 24.41 0.04 -18.52
CA ARG A 92 24.99 -0.32 -19.81
C ARG A 92 25.68 0.87 -20.48
N VAL A 93 25.09 2.06 -20.45
CA VAL A 93 25.69 3.30 -21.02
C VAL A 93 27.04 3.63 -20.40
N ILE A 94 27.23 3.37 -19.10
CA ILE A 94 28.50 3.63 -18.42
C ILE A 94 29.67 2.89 -19.09
N SER A 95 29.43 1.69 -19.63
CA SER A 95 30.47 0.90 -20.30
C SER A 95 30.84 1.38 -21.72
N ILE A 96 30.00 2.22 -22.33
CA ILE A 96 30.12 2.73 -23.71
C ILE A 96 29.90 4.24 -23.77
N LEU A 97 30.35 4.94 -22.72
CA LEU A 97 29.95 6.32 -22.46
C LEU A 97 30.46 7.27 -23.54
N ASP A 98 31.72 7.14 -23.93
CA ASP A 98 32.34 8.02 -24.91
C ASP A 98 31.68 7.86 -26.29
N GLU A 99 31.34 6.63 -26.67
CA GLU A 99 30.65 6.31 -27.92
C GLU A 99 29.20 6.81 -27.92
N VAL A 100 28.50 6.69 -26.78
CA VAL A 100 27.15 7.24 -26.61
C VAL A 100 27.16 8.77 -26.70
N ILE A 101 28.12 9.44 -26.08
CA ILE A 101 28.27 10.90 -26.18
C ILE A 101 28.59 11.31 -27.62
N ALA A 102 29.48 10.59 -28.30
CA ALA A 102 29.81 10.85 -29.69
C ALA A 102 28.60 10.70 -30.61
N LEU A 103 27.80 9.64 -30.41
CA LEU A 103 26.55 9.42 -31.14
C LEU A 103 25.54 10.54 -30.91
N ILE A 104 25.31 10.94 -29.65
CA ILE A 104 24.38 12.02 -29.32
C ILE A 104 24.84 13.36 -29.91
N ARG A 105 26.15 13.65 -29.92
CA ARG A 105 26.71 14.87 -30.53
C ARG A 105 26.63 14.86 -32.06
N ALA A 106 26.65 13.69 -32.68
CA ALA A 106 26.51 13.54 -34.13
C ALA A 106 25.05 13.66 -34.59
N SER A 107 24.09 13.48 -33.68
CA SER A 107 22.67 13.59 -33.97
C SER A 107 22.17 15.03 -34.16
N GLU A 108 21.19 15.20 -35.03
CA GLU A 108 20.66 16.52 -35.39
C GLU A 108 19.78 17.13 -34.29
N ASN A 109 19.03 16.29 -33.57
CA ASN A 109 18.09 16.70 -32.53
C ASN A 109 17.80 15.55 -31.57
N LYS A 110 16.98 15.82 -30.54
CA LYS A 110 16.62 14.83 -29.51
C LYS A 110 15.94 13.58 -30.08
N ALA A 111 15.06 13.71 -31.06
CA ALA A 111 14.36 12.56 -31.63
C ALA A 111 15.33 11.67 -32.42
N ASP A 112 16.21 12.29 -33.22
CA ASP A 112 17.27 11.60 -33.96
C ASP A 112 18.25 10.88 -33.02
N ALA A 113 18.68 11.52 -31.93
CA ALA A 113 19.56 10.91 -30.93
C ALA A 113 18.95 9.64 -30.30
N LYS A 114 17.65 9.67 -29.99
CA LYS A 114 16.96 8.48 -29.44
C LYS A 114 16.90 7.34 -30.43
N GLU A 115 16.56 7.63 -31.69
CA GLU A 115 16.48 6.59 -32.71
C GLU A 115 17.85 5.97 -32.99
N ASN A 116 18.90 6.78 -33.05
CA ASN A 116 20.27 6.29 -33.20
C ASN A 116 20.74 5.44 -32.01
N LEU A 117 20.34 5.77 -30.77
CA LEU A 117 20.62 4.93 -29.59
C LEU A 117 19.89 3.57 -29.67
N LYS A 118 18.65 3.56 -30.15
CA LYS A 118 17.86 2.33 -30.32
C LYS A 118 18.47 1.44 -31.40
N ILE A 119 18.83 2.00 -32.55
CA ILE A 119 19.38 1.24 -33.69
C ILE A 119 20.81 0.76 -33.41
N SER A 120 21.65 1.58 -32.80
CA SER A 120 23.08 1.28 -32.66
C SER A 120 23.40 0.40 -31.46
N TYR A 121 22.56 0.45 -30.41
CA TYR A 121 22.83 -0.20 -29.14
C TYR A 121 21.65 -0.98 -28.56
N ASP A 122 20.54 -1.13 -29.29
CA ASP A 122 19.35 -1.88 -28.87
C ASP A 122 18.72 -1.37 -27.56
N PHE A 123 18.83 -0.07 -27.28
CA PHE A 123 18.08 0.52 -26.16
C PHE A 123 16.58 0.56 -26.47
N SER A 124 15.73 0.42 -25.46
CA SER A 124 14.30 0.69 -25.63
C SER A 124 14.02 2.19 -25.77
N GLU A 125 12.82 2.56 -26.21
CA GLU A 125 12.38 3.97 -26.24
C GLU A 125 12.49 4.64 -24.86
N GLU A 126 12.08 3.95 -23.79
CA GLU A 126 12.13 4.47 -22.42
C GLU A 126 13.57 4.68 -21.95
N GLN A 127 14.47 3.73 -22.26
CA GLN A 127 15.90 3.86 -21.97
C GLN A 127 16.53 5.00 -22.76
N ALA A 128 16.28 5.08 -24.07
CA ALA A 128 16.82 6.12 -24.93
C ALA A 128 16.39 7.52 -24.45
N GLU A 129 15.11 7.71 -24.07
CA GLU A 129 14.62 8.95 -23.48
C GLU A 129 15.36 9.29 -22.17
N ALA A 130 15.55 8.31 -21.28
CA ALA A 130 16.28 8.51 -20.02
C ALA A 130 17.76 8.86 -20.23
N ILE A 131 18.41 8.25 -21.23
CA ILE A 131 19.82 8.50 -21.57
C ILE A 131 20.00 9.91 -22.15
N VAL A 132 19.17 10.30 -23.11
CA VAL A 132 19.30 11.64 -23.76
C VAL A 132 18.95 12.78 -22.81
N THR A 133 18.16 12.53 -21.77
CA THR A 133 17.80 13.52 -20.74
C THR A 133 18.76 13.55 -19.54
N LEU A 134 19.79 12.71 -19.54
CA LEU A 134 20.75 12.59 -18.45
C LEU A 134 21.61 13.86 -18.32
N GLN A 135 21.83 14.31 -17.09
CA GLN A 135 22.62 15.51 -16.80
C GLN A 135 24.10 15.17 -16.68
N LEU A 136 24.99 15.95 -17.30
CA LEU A 136 26.44 15.65 -17.40
C LEU A 136 27.14 15.36 -16.05
N TYR A 137 26.68 15.94 -14.94
CA TYR A 137 27.29 15.66 -13.62
C TYR A 137 27.00 14.23 -13.11
N ARG A 138 26.04 13.51 -13.70
CA ARG A 138 25.68 12.12 -13.34
C ARG A 138 26.67 11.08 -13.87
N LEU A 139 27.74 11.53 -14.53
CA LEU A 139 28.78 10.70 -15.14
C LEU A 139 29.93 10.40 -14.16
N THR A 140 29.76 10.66 -12.87
CA THR A 140 30.81 10.41 -11.87
C THR A 140 30.84 8.95 -11.44
N ASN A 141 32.00 8.45 -11.02
CA ASN A 141 32.15 7.07 -10.53
C ASN A 141 31.25 6.77 -9.30
N THR A 142 30.94 7.78 -8.49
CA THR A 142 30.03 7.62 -7.34
C THR A 142 28.60 7.33 -7.80
N ASP A 143 28.14 7.92 -8.91
CA ASP A 143 26.82 7.66 -9.46
C ASP A 143 26.67 6.21 -9.99
N ILE A 144 27.75 5.62 -10.51
CA ILE A 144 27.74 4.23 -11.02
C ILE A 144 27.39 3.24 -9.90
N VAL A 145 28.11 3.30 -8.78
CA VAL A 145 27.87 2.40 -7.64
C VAL A 145 26.46 2.62 -7.06
N THR A 146 25.94 3.85 -7.11
CA THR A 146 24.56 4.11 -6.67
C THR A 146 23.53 3.44 -7.58
N LEU A 147 23.77 3.39 -8.89
CA LEU A 147 22.89 2.70 -9.84
C LEU A 147 22.92 1.19 -9.65
N GLU A 148 24.09 0.58 -9.42
CA GLU A 148 24.20 -0.86 -9.13
C GLU A 148 23.49 -1.23 -7.83
N ASN A 149 23.62 -0.41 -6.78
CA ASN A 149 22.89 -0.61 -5.52
C ASN A 149 21.37 -0.44 -5.71
N GLU A 150 20.96 0.53 -6.52
CA GLU A 150 19.55 0.73 -6.86
C GLU A 150 19.00 -0.47 -7.64
N GLU A 151 19.75 -1.01 -8.61
CA GLU A 151 19.39 -2.21 -9.37
C GLU A 151 19.17 -3.41 -8.44
N ALA A 152 20.11 -3.67 -7.53
CA ALA A 152 20.02 -4.77 -6.58
C ALA A 152 18.79 -4.65 -5.67
N ALA A 153 18.54 -3.45 -5.13
CA ALA A 153 17.38 -3.18 -4.29
C ALA A 153 16.05 -3.35 -5.06
N LEU A 154 16.00 -2.91 -6.32
CA LEU A 154 14.82 -3.09 -7.18
C LEU A 154 14.57 -4.55 -7.49
N ARG A 155 15.61 -5.34 -7.78
CA ARG A 155 15.47 -6.80 -8.01
C ARG A 155 14.93 -7.51 -6.78
N GLU A 156 15.45 -7.19 -5.58
CA GLU A 156 14.96 -7.74 -4.32
C GLU A 156 13.49 -7.35 -4.06
N GLN A 157 13.15 -6.07 -4.31
CA GLN A 157 11.79 -5.58 -4.17
C GLN A 157 10.83 -6.30 -5.12
N ILE A 158 11.19 -6.43 -6.40
CA ILE A 158 10.38 -7.13 -7.42
C ILE A 158 10.18 -8.60 -7.03
N GLN A 159 11.24 -9.26 -6.55
CA GLN A 159 11.15 -10.65 -6.09
C GLN A 159 10.18 -10.78 -4.91
N THR A 160 10.28 -9.89 -3.93
CA THR A 160 9.39 -9.88 -2.77
C THR A 160 7.93 -9.65 -3.18
N LEU A 161 7.69 -8.69 -4.07
CA LEU A 161 6.36 -8.39 -4.59
C LEU A 161 5.80 -9.54 -5.43
N ALA A 162 6.64 -10.20 -6.23
CA ALA A 162 6.26 -11.39 -6.99
C ALA A 162 5.89 -12.55 -6.06
N ALA A 163 6.60 -12.74 -4.95
CA ALA A 163 6.26 -13.74 -3.95
C ALA A 163 4.92 -13.44 -3.26
N ILE A 164 4.64 -12.17 -2.93
CA ILE A 164 3.33 -11.76 -2.37
C ILE A 164 2.20 -12.04 -3.36
N ILE A 165 2.41 -11.82 -4.66
CA ILE A 165 1.40 -12.04 -5.68
C ILE A 165 1.20 -13.53 -5.98
N GLY A 166 2.28 -14.32 -5.94
CA GLY A 166 2.30 -15.73 -6.35
C GLY A 166 2.06 -16.75 -5.23
N ASP A 167 2.33 -16.41 -3.97
CA ASP A 167 2.13 -17.30 -2.82
C ASP A 167 1.10 -16.73 -1.84
N GLU A 168 -0.01 -17.46 -1.72
CA GLU A 168 -1.13 -17.07 -0.85
C GLU A 168 -0.73 -17.04 0.63
N ARG A 169 0.19 -17.92 1.07
CA ARG A 169 0.66 -17.92 2.46
C ARG A 169 1.47 -16.67 2.78
N THR A 170 2.37 -16.27 1.89
CA THR A 170 3.14 -15.02 2.00
C THR A 170 2.21 -13.82 2.04
N MET A 171 1.20 -13.77 1.17
CA MET A 171 0.19 -12.71 1.17
C MET A 171 -0.57 -12.62 2.50
N PHE A 172 -1.06 -13.74 3.04
CA PHE A 172 -1.77 -13.74 4.33
C PHE A 172 -0.85 -13.42 5.50
N ASN A 173 0.44 -13.79 5.45
CA ASN A 173 1.42 -13.38 6.46
C ASN A 173 1.65 -11.87 6.45
N LEU A 174 1.73 -11.27 5.27
CA LEU A 174 1.79 -9.82 5.12
C LEU A 174 0.52 -9.15 5.67
N MET A 175 -0.66 -9.69 5.34
CA MET A 175 -1.92 -9.17 5.86
C MET A 175 -1.94 -9.17 7.39
N LYS A 176 -1.53 -10.27 8.03
CA LYS A 176 -1.46 -10.36 9.51
C LYS A 176 -0.45 -9.40 10.14
N LYS A 177 0.63 -9.06 9.44
CA LYS A 177 1.63 -8.09 9.93
C LYS A 177 1.10 -6.65 9.90
N GLU A 178 0.19 -6.34 8.99
CA GLU A 178 -0.41 -5.00 8.84
C GLU A 178 -1.66 -4.77 9.69
N LEU A 179 -2.26 -5.83 10.25
CA LEU A 179 -3.41 -5.78 11.16
C LEU A 179 -2.95 -5.48 12.59
#